data_AF-A0A6J8EDJ9-F1
#
_entry.id   AF-A0A6J8EDJ9-F1
#
_cell.length_a   1.000
_cell.length_b   1.000
_cell.length_c   1.000
_cell.angle_alpha   90.00
_cell.angle_beta   90.00
_cell.angle_gamma   90.00
#
_symmetry.space_group_name_H-M   'P 1'
#
loop_
_entity.id
_entity.type
_entity.pdbx_description
1 polymer ?
#
loop_
_entity_poly.entity_id
_entity_poly.type
_entity_poly.pdbx_seq_one_letter_code
_entity_poly.pdbx_strand_id
1 'polypeptide(L)'
;MMKETALAELVTYIFETQRNSEESMVFRLADLANLYEERLTQLSSSSAQVHSTRLKDELLQKMSELEAHTKAIAFAFDYNDTMHMAKTVEMIRCQLASKKTTISGSLVSEDIDDSIPPTLLKLVKMIKHGPDIKSQLDNVSTKSDLALVQLLMFNYHQNTQKVPEQHRHSADRETPFCV
;
A
#
# COMPACT_ATOMS: atom_id res chain seq x y z
N MET A 1 -0.43 -28.18 -26.70
CA MET A 1 -1.24 -28.96 -25.75
C MET A 1 -0.46 -29.42 -24.51
N MET A 2 0.38 -30.47 -24.54
CA MET A 2 0.95 -31.01 -23.29
C MET A 2 1.92 -30.08 -22.54
N LYS A 3 2.72 -29.28 -23.26
CA LYS A 3 3.57 -28.25 -22.65
C LYS A 3 2.79 -27.13 -21.97
N GLU A 4 1.67 -26.74 -22.56
CA GLU A 4 0.78 -25.70 -22.02
C GLU A 4 0.06 -26.22 -20.77
N THR A 5 -0.37 -27.48 -20.76
CA THR A 5 -0.95 -28.13 -19.58
C THR A 5 0.04 -28.20 -18.43
N ALA A 6 1.27 -28.69 -18.66
CA ALA A 6 2.31 -28.73 -17.63
C ALA A 6 2.63 -27.33 -17.07
N LEU A 7 2.60 -26.32 -17.93
CA LEU A 7 2.92 -24.94 -17.53
C LEU A 7 1.77 -24.34 -16.72
N ALA A 8 0.53 -24.58 -17.12
CA ALA A 8 -0.64 -24.15 -16.36
C ALA A 8 -0.65 -24.76 -14.96
N GLU A 9 -0.33 -26.05 -14.83
CA GLU A 9 -0.25 -26.71 -13.53
C GLU A 9 0.90 -26.19 -12.67
N LEU A 10 2.06 -25.87 -13.27
CA LEU A 10 3.18 -25.24 -12.56
C LEU A 10 2.79 -23.85 -12.03
N VAL A 11 2.07 -23.06 -12.83
CA VAL A 11 1.52 -21.77 -12.42
C VAL A 11 0.54 -21.94 -11.27
N THR A 12 -0.37 -22.91 -11.35
CA THR A 12 -1.30 -23.24 -10.26
C THR A 12 -0.56 -23.60 -8.98
N TYR A 13 0.48 -24.44 -9.05
CA TYR A 13 1.31 -24.79 -7.91
C TYR A 13 1.94 -23.56 -7.24
N ILE A 14 2.51 -22.63 -8.04
CA ILE A 14 3.09 -21.38 -7.53
C ILE A 14 2.04 -20.55 -6.76
N PHE A 15 0.84 -20.40 -7.32
CA PHE A 15 -0.24 -19.64 -6.68
C PHE A 15 -0.77 -20.30 -5.41
N GLU A 16 -1.02 -21.61 -5.41
CA GLU A 16 -1.52 -22.33 -4.23
C GLU A 16 -0.49 -22.33 -3.11
N THR A 17 0.79 -22.46 -3.45
CA THR A 17 1.89 -22.43 -2.48
C THR A 17 2.03 -21.05 -1.84
N GLN A 18 1.90 -19.96 -2.62
CA GLN A 18 1.87 -18.60 -2.07
C GLN A 18 0.62 -18.34 -1.23
N ARG A 19 -0.55 -18.83 -1.64
CA ARG A 19 -1.82 -18.63 -0.93
C ARG A 19 -1.84 -19.30 0.45
N ASN A 20 -1.16 -20.43 0.58
CA ASN A 20 -1.08 -21.18 1.84
C ASN A 20 0.08 -20.72 2.74
N SER A 21 0.87 -19.74 2.30
CA SER A 21 2.00 -19.17 3.04
C SER A 21 1.61 -17.82 3.63
N GLU A 22 1.94 -17.59 4.90
CA GLU A 22 1.80 -16.28 5.55
C GLU A 22 2.90 -15.29 5.10
N GLU A 23 4.01 -15.80 4.55
CA GLU A 23 5.16 -15.03 4.08
C GLU A 23 5.35 -15.09 2.55
N SER A 24 6.26 -14.26 2.03
CA SER A 24 6.69 -14.28 0.64
C SER A 24 7.40 -15.58 0.28
N MET A 25 6.81 -16.37 -0.60
CA MET A 25 7.44 -17.57 -1.12
C MET A 25 8.46 -17.19 -2.20
N VAL A 26 9.69 -17.64 -1.98
CA VAL A 26 10.77 -17.59 -2.96
C VAL A 26 10.93 -18.96 -3.60
N PHE A 27 10.65 -19.04 -4.89
CA PHE A 27 10.74 -20.28 -5.67
C PHE A 27 12.09 -20.34 -6.39
N ARG A 28 12.92 -21.34 -6.08
CA ARG A 28 14.19 -21.51 -6.80
C ARG A 28 13.93 -21.98 -8.22
N LEU A 29 14.66 -21.42 -9.18
CA LEU A 29 14.51 -21.76 -10.60
C LEU A 29 14.86 -23.20 -10.90
N ALA A 30 15.80 -23.79 -10.16
CA ALA A 30 16.15 -25.20 -10.30
C ALA A 30 14.97 -26.10 -9.91
N ASP A 31 14.30 -25.78 -8.79
CA ASP A 31 13.19 -26.57 -8.27
C ASP A 31 11.98 -26.48 -9.21
N LEU A 32 11.66 -25.28 -9.71
CA LEU A 32 10.61 -25.09 -10.72
C LEU A 32 10.93 -25.80 -12.04
N ALA A 33 12.18 -25.76 -12.50
CA ALA A 33 12.59 -26.46 -13.71
C ALA A 33 12.47 -27.98 -13.56
N ASN A 34 12.86 -28.52 -12.41
CA ASN A 34 12.71 -29.94 -12.10
C ASN A 34 11.23 -30.35 -12.05
N LEU A 35 10.38 -29.60 -11.33
CA LEU A 35 8.94 -29.86 -11.27
C LEU A 35 8.29 -29.83 -12.66
N TYR A 36 8.68 -28.86 -13.49
CA TYR A 36 8.19 -28.75 -14.86
C TYR A 36 8.65 -29.91 -15.74
N GLU A 37 9.93 -30.31 -15.63
CA GLU A 37 10.50 -31.44 -16.38
C GLU A 37 9.89 -32.78 -15.97
N GLU A 38 9.69 -33.01 -14.67
CA GLU A 38 8.98 -34.17 -14.14
C GLU A 38 7.56 -34.23 -14.69
N ARG A 39 6.85 -33.10 -14.68
CA ARG A 39 5.48 -33.06 -15.19
C ARG A 39 5.40 -33.28 -16.70
N LEU A 40 6.34 -32.72 -17.46
CA LEU A 40 6.45 -32.98 -18.90
C LEU A 40 6.74 -34.44 -19.21
N THR A 41 7.61 -35.08 -18.44
CA THR A 41 7.96 -36.49 -18.60
C THR A 41 6.75 -37.39 -18.34
N GLN A 42 5.95 -37.07 -17.31
CA GLN A 42 4.71 -37.79 -17.01
C GLN A 42 3.67 -37.68 -18.13
N LEU A 43 3.55 -36.51 -18.76
CA LEU A 43 2.55 -36.28 -19.81
C LEU A 43 3.00 -36.81 -21.18
N SER A 44 4.31 -36.78 -21.48
CA SER A 44 4.82 -37.04 -22.84
C SER A 44 5.65 -38.30 -23.03
N SER A 45 5.89 -39.07 -21.95
CA SER A 45 6.71 -40.30 -21.96
C SER A 45 8.14 -40.12 -22.53
N SER A 46 8.57 -38.87 -22.73
CA SER A 46 9.89 -38.49 -23.28
C SER A 46 10.49 -37.42 -22.39
N SER A 47 11.77 -37.59 -22.00
CA SER A 47 12.50 -36.57 -21.26
C SER A 47 12.78 -35.38 -22.17
N ALA A 48 12.30 -34.20 -21.77
CA ALA A 48 12.59 -32.95 -22.44
C ALA A 48 13.40 -32.09 -21.49
N GLN A 49 14.67 -31.86 -21.82
CA GLN A 49 15.55 -31.02 -21.02
C GLN A 49 14.98 -29.58 -20.96
N VAL A 50 14.66 -29.11 -19.76
CA VAL A 50 14.11 -27.78 -19.53
C VAL A 50 15.23 -26.80 -19.23
N HIS A 51 15.28 -25.68 -19.97
CA HIS A 51 16.16 -24.58 -19.64
C HIS A 51 15.50 -23.65 -18.62
N SER A 52 16.06 -23.57 -17.42
CA SER A 52 15.54 -22.74 -16.32
C SER A 52 15.42 -21.26 -16.69
N THR A 53 16.35 -20.71 -17.48
CA THR A 53 16.28 -19.32 -17.97
C THR A 53 15.08 -19.10 -18.87
N ARG A 54 14.81 -20.03 -19.80
CA ARG A 54 13.68 -19.92 -20.72
C ARG A 54 12.35 -20.11 -20.00
N LEU A 55 12.29 -21.07 -19.06
CA LEU A 55 11.12 -21.28 -18.20
C LEU A 55 10.83 -20.04 -17.36
N LYS A 56 11.88 -19.41 -16.80
CA LYS A 56 11.75 -18.14 -16.07
C LYS A 56 11.12 -17.06 -16.94
N ASP A 57 11.67 -16.82 -18.13
CA ASP A 57 11.18 -15.76 -19.01
C ASP A 57 9.71 -16.01 -19.42
N GLU A 58 9.35 -17.28 -19.65
CA GLU A 58 7.98 -17.68 -19.97
C GLU A 58 7.01 -17.51 -18.78
N LEU A 59 7.46 -17.81 -17.55
CA LEU A 59 6.69 -17.56 -16.33
C LEU A 59 6.47 -16.06 -16.09
N LEU A 60 7.51 -15.24 -16.20
CA LEU A 60 7.40 -13.78 -16.05
C LEU A 60 6.50 -13.14 -17.13
N GLN A 61 6.50 -13.70 -18.35
CA GLN A 61 5.61 -13.22 -19.41
C GLN A 61 4.14 -13.55 -19.10
N LYS A 62 3.86 -14.68 -18.46
CA LYS A 62 2.49 -15.13 -18.15
C LYS A 62 1.98 -14.61 -16.81
N MET A 63 2.87 -14.29 -15.88
CA MET A 63 2.56 -13.84 -14.52
C MET A 63 3.30 -12.53 -14.25
N SER A 64 2.59 -11.41 -14.38
CA SER A 64 3.14 -10.07 -14.15
C SER A 64 3.41 -9.78 -12.67
N GLU A 65 2.89 -10.61 -11.77
CA GLU A 65 3.03 -10.52 -10.32
C GLU A 65 4.34 -11.11 -9.80
N LEU A 66 5.11 -11.74 -10.69
CA LEU A 66 6.38 -12.37 -10.36
C LEU A 66 7.57 -11.45 -10.66
N GLU A 67 8.53 -11.41 -9.75
CA GLU A 67 9.82 -10.74 -9.92
C GLU A 67 10.95 -11.75 -10.01
N ALA A 68 11.84 -11.53 -10.99
CA ALA A 68 12.99 -12.39 -11.19
C ALA A 68 14.19 -11.94 -10.35
N HIS A 69 14.76 -12.92 -9.66
CA HIS A 69 16.07 -12.83 -9.02
C HIS A 69 17.05 -13.78 -9.73
N THR A 70 18.36 -13.62 -9.47
CA THR A 70 19.43 -14.33 -10.20
C THR A 70 19.24 -15.85 -10.27
N LYS A 71 18.64 -16.47 -9.25
CA LYS A 71 18.42 -17.93 -9.17
C LYS A 71 17.00 -18.33 -8.71
N ALA A 72 16.10 -17.38 -8.59
CA ALA A 72 14.77 -17.60 -8.02
C ALA A 72 13.74 -16.65 -8.65
N ILE A 73 12.47 -16.98 -8.48
CA ILE A 73 11.35 -16.09 -8.74
C ILE A 73 10.58 -15.97 -7.44
N ALA A 74 10.16 -14.76 -7.10
CA ALA A 74 9.27 -14.53 -5.98
C ALA A 74 8.05 -13.77 -6.49
N PHE A 75 6.95 -13.82 -5.74
CA PHE A 75 5.95 -12.77 -5.89
C PHE A 75 6.61 -11.45 -5.53
N ALA A 76 6.39 -10.42 -6.33
CA ALA A 76 6.77 -9.06 -5.98
C ALA A 76 6.02 -8.70 -4.69
N PHE A 77 6.65 -8.95 -3.54
CA PHE A 77 6.05 -8.57 -2.26
C PHE A 77 5.97 -7.05 -2.20
N ASP A 78 4.86 -6.61 -1.67
CA ASP A 78 4.28 -5.31 -1.90
C ASP A 78 5.12 -4.15 -1.31
N TYR A 79 6.15 -3.71 -2.04
CA TYR A 79 6.79 -2.39 -1.85
C TYR A 79 5.83 -1.24 -2.25
N ASN A 80 4.68 -1.58 -2.83
CA ASN A 80 3.62 -0.69 -3.27
C ASN A 80 2.78 -0.24 -2.06
N ASP A 81 2.54 -1.05 -1.02
CA ASP A 81 1.65 -0.69 0.09
C ASP A 81 2.16 0.51 0.88
N THR A 82 3.44 0.52 1.25
CA THR A 82 4.03 1.68 1.95
C THR A 82 4.08 2.92 1.04
N MET A 83 4.35 2.74 -0.26
CA MET A 83 4.36 3.82 -1.24
C MET A 83 2.96 4.38 -1.53
N HIS A 84 1.96 3.52 -1.65
CA HIS A 84 0.55 3.85 -1.83
C HIS A 84 0.00 4.51 -0.58
N MET A 85 0.38 4.04 0.60
CA MET A 85 0.08 4.70 1.86
C MET A 85 0.72 6.09 1.89
N ALA A 86 2.01 6.22 1.56
CA ALA A 86 2.68 7.52 1.52
C ALA A 86 2.00 8.48 0.54
N LYS A 87 1.65 8.00 -0.65
CA LYS A 87 0.93 8.77 -1.67
C LYS A 87 -0.48 9.15 -1.24
N THR A 88 -1.20 8.24 -0.58
CA THR A 88 -2.53 8.49 -0.01
C THR A 88 -2.47 9.53 1.10
N VAL A 89 -1.50 9.40 2.01
CA VAL A 89 -1.23 10.38 3.08
C VAL A 89 -0.90 11.74 2.48
N GLU A 90 -0.04 11.81 1.46
CA GLU A 90 0.32 13.08 0.82
C GLU A 90 -0.88 13.74 0.15
N MET A 91 -1.69 12.98 -0.60
CA MET A 91 -2.93 13.47 -1.20
C MET A 91 -3.86 14.09 -0.14
N ILE A 92 -4.02 13.43 1.02
CA ILE A 92 -4.84 13.93 2.13
C ILE A 92 -4.23 15.20 2.74
N ARG A 93 -2.91 15.23 2.95
CA ARG A 93 -2.22 16.42 3.46
C ARG A 93 -2.37 17.62 2.53
N CYS A 94 -2.24 17.43 1.20
CA CYS A 94 -2.48 18.49 0.23
C CYS A 94 -3.93 19.01 0.30
N GLN A 95 -4.92 18.13 0.37
CA GLN A 95 -6.32 18.53 0.50
C GLN A 95 -6.57 19.32 1.80
N LEU A 96 -6.01 18.85 2.92
CA LEU A 96 -6.09 19.53 4.21
C LEU A 96 -5.40 20.90 4.19
N ALA A 97 -4.25 21.03 3.51
CA ALA A 97 -3.56 22.30 3.36
C ALA A 97 -4.35 23.32 2.52
N SER A 98 -5.06 22.84 1.49
CA SER A 98 -5.82 23.71 0.58
C SER A 98 -7.08 24.32 1.21
N LYS A 99 -7.65 23.68 2.23
CA LYS A 99 -8.84 24.17 2.94
C LYS A 99 -8.42 24.93 4.21
N LYS A 100 -8.56 26.26 4.18
CA LYS A 100 -8.37 27.12 5.35
C LYS A 100 -9.55 26.95 6.30
N THR A 101 -9.47 26.00 7.21
CA THR A 101 -10.53 25.81 8.22
C THR A 101 -10.25 26.69 9.44
N THR A 102 -11.13 27.66 9.68
CA THR A 102 -11.18 28.38 10.96
C THR A 102 -11.91 27.48 11.95
N ILE A 103 -11.21 26.50 12.52
CA ILE A 103 -11.79 25.64 13.56
C ILE A 103 -11.85 26.46 14.86
N SER A 104 -12.93 27.23 15.00
CA SER A 104 -13.17 28.06 16.19
C SER A 104 -13.79 27.22 17.30
N GLY A 105 -12.98 26.38 17.95
CA GLY A 105 -13.21 25.78 19.29
C GLY A 105 -14.47 24.96 19.55
N SER A 106 -15.48 24.98 18.69
CA SER A 106 -16.76 24.31 18.84
C SER A 106 -16.84 23.15 17.85
N LEU A 107 -16.93 21.94 18.39
CA LEU A 107 -17.11 20.68 17.64
C LEU A 107 -18.56 20.46 17.19
N VAL A 108 -19.42 21.47 17.39
CA VAL A 108 -20.84 21.41 17.06
C VAL A 108 -21.21 22.67 16.30
N SER A 109 -21.18 22.60 14.98
CA SER A 109 -22.15 23.34 14.18
C SER A 109 -22.64 22.45 13.05
N GLU A 110 -23.93 22.58 12.75
CA GLU A 110 -24.60 21.90 11.66
C GLU A 110 -24.08 22.37 10.28
N ASP A 111 -23.25 23.43 10.27
CA ASP A 111 -22.65 24.07 9.09
C ASP A 111 -21.30 23.45 8.64
N ILE A 112 -20.87 22.33 9.24
CA ILE A 112 -19.53 21.75 8.98
C ILE A 112 -19.53 20.80 7.76
N ASP A 113 -20.70 20.38 7.27
CA ASP A 113 -20.78 19.40 6.17
C ASP A 113 -20.08 19.90 4.88
N ASP A 114 -20.17 21.19 4.55
CA ASP A 114 -19.50 21.77 3.38
C ASP A 114 -17.98 21.99 3.59
N SER A 115 -17.55 22.08 4.85
CA SER A 115 -16.15 22.34 5.20
C SER A 115 -15.29 21.08 5.11
N ILE A 116 -15.87 19.90 5.31
CA ILE A 116 -15.15 18.63 5.35
C ILE A 116 -14.65 18.21 3.95
N PRO A 117 -13.37 17.80 3.78
CA PRO A 117 -12.91 17.18 2.54
C PRO A 117 -13.64 15.84 2.30
N PRO A 118 -14.36 15.65 1.17
CA PRO A 118 -15.09 14.41 0.89
C PRO A 118 -14.20 13.17 0.85
N THR A 119 -12.96 13.31 0.35
CA THR A 119 -11.99 12.21 0.31
C THR A 119 -11.55 11.78 1.71
N LEU A 120 -11.39 12.72 2.66
CA LEU A 120 -11.03 12.41 4.03
C LEU A 120 -12.18 11.71 4.77
N LEU A 121 -13.42 12.18 4.57
CA LEU A 121 -14.60 11.49 5.09
C LEU A 121 -14.72 10.07 4.51
N LYS A 122 -14.50 9.91 3.21
CA LYS A 122 -14.51 8.59 2.57
C LYS A 122 -13.44 7.67 3.16
N LEU A 123 -12.22 8.16 3.40
CA LEU A 123 -11.16 7.37 4.02
C LEU A 123 -11.57 6.91 5.43
N VAL A 124 -12.04 7.83 6.28
CA VAL A 124 -12.47 7.48 7.66
C VAL A 124 -13.57 6.43 7.64
N LYS A 125 -14.54 6.55 6.71
CA LYS A 125 -15.58 5.52 6.52
C LYS A 125 -15.00 4.19 6.09
N MET A 126 -14.02 4.17 5.19
CA MET A 126 -13.37 2.92 4.75
C MET A 126 -12.58 2.27 5.89
N ILE A 127 -11.91 3.06 6.74
CA ILE A 127 -11.19 2.55 7.91
C ILE A 127 -12.15 1.96 8.95
N LYS A 128 -13.24 2.65 9.24
CA LYS A 128 -14.16 2.25 10.33
C LYS A 128 -15.09 1.12 9.93
N HIS A 129 -15.66 1.20 8.72
CA HIS A 129 -16.71 0.27 8.28
C HIS A 129 -16.18 -0.79 7.32
N GLY A 130 -14.97 -0.63 6.77
CA GLY A 130 -14.39 -1.51 5.77
C GLY A 130 -14.43 -0.89 4.36
N PRO A 131 -13.47 -1.23 3.47
CA PRO A 131 -13.35 -0.62 2.14
C PRO A 131 -14.31 -1.21 1.10
N ASP A 132 -14.98 -2.33 1.38
CA ASP A 132 -15.80 -3.04 0.41
C ASP A 132 -17.14 -2.34 0.12
N ILE A 133 -17.73 -2.66 -1.04
CA ILE A 133 -18.92 -1.98 -1.55
C ILE A 133 -20.13 -2.21 -0.64
N LYS A 134 -20.29 -3.40 -0.05
CA LYS A 134 -21.45 -3.72 0.79
C LYS A 134 -21.40 -2.91 2.09
N SER A 135 -20.25 -2.93 2.76
CA SER A 135 -20.01 -2.16 3.97
C SER A 135 -20.18 -0.65 3.76
N GLN A 136 -19.86 -0.13 2.57
CA GLN A 136 -20.05 1.30 2.26
C GLN A 136 -21.49 1.66 1.90
N LEU A 137 -22.28 0.70 1.40
CA LEU A 137 -23.70 0.90 1.07
C LEU A 137 -24.57 0.85 2.33
N ASP A 138 -24.27 -0.08 3.23
CA ASP A 138 -25.05 -0.30 4.45
C ASP A 138 -24.80 0.80 5.51
N ASN A 139 -23.66 1.49 5.43
CA ASN A 139 -23.25 2.50 6.41
C ASN A 139 -23.31 3.93 5.84
N VAL A 140 -24.43 4.61 6.11
CA VAL A 140 -24.55 6.07 5.94
C VAL A 140 -23.58 6.79 6.88
N SER A 141 -23.05 7.94 6.46
CA SER A 141 -22.09 8.72 7.28
C SER A 141 -22.69 9.03 8.64
N THR A 142 -22.04 8.55 9.71
CA THR A 142 -22.49 8.74 11.08
C THR A 142 -21.86 9.99 11.69
N LYS A 143 -22.47 10.54 12.76
CA LYS A 143 -21.89 11.67 13.52
C LYS A 143 -20.47 11.37 14.03
N SER A 144 -20.20 10.12 14.38
CA SER A 144 -18.85 9.69 14.76
C SER A 144 -17.83 9.74 13.61
N ASP A 145 -18.26 9.51 12.37
CA ASP A 145 -17.36 9.59 11.21
C ASP A 145 -16.96 11.04 10.97
N LEU A 146 -17.91 11.96 11.08
CA LEU A 146 -17.68 13.40 11.00
C LEU A 146 -16.77 13.91 12.13
N ALA A 147 -17.00 13.47 13.37
CA ALA A 147 -16.17 13.83 14.52
C ALA A 147 -14.71 13.37 14.36
N LEU A 148 -14.48 12.15 13.84
CA LEU A 148 -13.14 11.65 13.54
C LEU A 148 -12.44 12.49 12.47
N VAL A 149 -13.16 12.87 11.42
CA VAL A 149 -12.62 13.72 10.36
C VAL A 149 -12.23 15.10 10.91
N GLN A 150 -13.10 15.73 11.69
CA GLN A 150 -12.83 17.01 12.33
C GLN A 150 -11.61 16.95 13.26
N LEU A 151 -11.47 15.87 14.04
CA LEU A 151 -10.31 15.66 14.90
C LEU A 151 -9.01 15.55 14.09
N LEU A 152 -9.01 14.82 12.97
CA LEU A 152 -7.86 14.71 12.09
C LEU A 152 -7.48 16.06 11.47
N MET A 153 -8.47 16.84 11.02
CA MET A 153 -8.27 18.19 10.51
C MET A 153 -7.65 19.11 11.57
N PHE A 154 -8.21 19.11 12.78
CA PHE A 154 -7.70 19.89 13.91
C PHE A 154 -6.24 19.53 14.23
N ASN A 155 -5.93 18.24 14.36
CA ASN A 155 -4.58 17.77 14.66
C ASN A 155 -3.57 18.13 13.57
N TYR A 156 -3.98 18.06 12.30
CA TYR A 156 -3.14 18.50 11.18
C TYR A 156 -2.79 19.98 11.29
N HIS A 157 -3.80 20.84 11.45
CA HIS A 157 -3.60 22.30 11.51
C HIS A 157 -2.81 22.74 12.75
N GLN A 158 -3.09 22.16 13.92
CA GLN A 158 -2.33 22.42 15.16
C GLN A 158 -0.84 22.10 15.00
N ASN A 159 -0.51 20.96 14.38
CA ASN A 159 0.88 20.59 14.15
C ASN A 159 1.58 21.47 13.10
N THR A 160 0.85 21.99 12.11
CA THR A 160 1.42 22.92 11.12
C THR A 160 1.63 24.35 11.66
N GLN A 161 0.92 24.75 12.71
CA GLN A 161 1.04 26.09 13.32
C GLN A 161 2.14 26.18 14.39
N LYS A 162 2.80 25.07 14.74
CA LYS A 162 3.98 25.07 15.61
C LYS A 162 5.12 25.77 14.87
N VAL A 163 5.21 27.09 15.01
CA VAL A 163 6.39 27.87 14.65
C VAL A 163 7.56 27.26 15.42
N PRO A 164 8.70 26.93 14.79
CA PRO A 164 9.88 26.53 15.54
C PRO A 164 10.19 27.63 16.53
N GLU A 165 10.34 27.29 17.81
CA GLU A 165 10.81 28.25 18.83
C GLU A 165 12.20 28.75 18.39
N GLN A 166 12.23 29.82 17.60
CA GLN A 166 13.43 30.59 17.41
C GLN A 166 13.69 31.25 18.74
N HIS A 167 14.64 30.70 19.50
CA HIS A 167 15.21 31.36 20.65
C HIS A 167 15.79 32.69 20.14
N ARG A 168 15.01 33.78 20.27
CA ARG A 168 15.46 35.11 19.89
C ARG A 168 16.52 35.51 20.89
N HIS A 169 17.78 35.51 20.45
CA HIS A 169 18.82 36.24 21.16
C HIS A 169 18.40 37.72 21.16
N SER A 170 17.90 38.20 22.29
CA SER A 170 17.60 39.61 22.50
C SER A 170 18.92 40.30 22.78
N ALA A 171 19.33 41.23 21.91
CA ALA A 171 20.54 42.04 22.11
C ALA A 171 20.53 42.77 23.47
N ASP A 172 19.34 43.06 24.02
CA ASP A 172 19.14 43.66 25.35
C ASP A 172 19.60 42.76 26.52
N ARG A 173 19.97 41.50 26.26
CA ARG A 173 20.51 40.55 27.25
C ARG A 173 21.98 40.22 27.04
N GLU A 174 22.64 40.84 26.06
CA GLU A 174 24.08 40.70 25.90
C GLU A 174 24.79 41.73 26.79
N THR A 175 25.70 41.28 27.64
CA THR A 175 26.56 42.15 28.46
C THR A 175 27.33 43.08 27.54
N PRO A 176 27.20 44.42 27.67
CA PRO A 176 27.94 45.34 26.83
C PRO A 176 29.44 45.15 27.05
N PHE A 177 30.17 44.88 25.97
CA PHE A 177 31.62 44.81 26.01
C PHE A 177 32.17 46.20 26.38
N CYS A 178 33.00 46.24 27.42
CA CYS A 178 33.73 47.46 27.79
C CYS A 178 34.71 47.80 26.65
N VAL A 179 34.51 48.97 26.04
CA VAL A 179 35.48 49.61 25.13
C VAL A 179 36.40 50.50 25.95
#